data_AF-A0A0F8PUH8-F1
#
_entry.id   AF-A0A0F8PUH8-F1
#
_cell.length_a   1.000
_cell.length_b   1.000
_cell.length_c   1.000
_cell.angle_alpha   90.00
_cell.angle_beta   90.00
_cell.angle_gamma   90.00
#
_symmetry.space_group_name_H-M   'P 1'
#
loop_
_entity.id
_entity.type
_entity.pdbx_description
1 polymer ?
#
loop_
_entity_poly.entity_id
_entity_poly.type
_entity_poly.pdbx_seq_one_letter_code
_entity_poly.pdbx_strand_id
1 'polypeptide(L)'
;MRESLRKSGVDIIGDVPWGMHFCQFYQTKEDLMDILIPYFKAGLENNELCAWVIQSSEIEEAKAALRKAIPDVDVYFGKGQIEVIPHGDWCVNKGISDSERVLNGWIKKLDRALINGYDGLRLATDIFHLEKKYWGDFADYEEKLDSIIGNYRTMALCTYSLDRCNATEIIDVVINHRFALIKRAGKWEQIESSRHKKSEEKIRNLANIVESSNDGIVTESLDGIITSWNKGAEQIYGYSAKEILGKPASILEPPVLVEETKELAELIKQGDRIHHYETLRLRKDGRIINVSLTLSSVYDDSDKLTAISVITRDITESKKAEKELLKSEERYRIVTEQTGQVVYEYDSRTDQTAGGHPTLKDGVCFGPPARLLGDR
;
A
#
# COMPACT_ATOMS: atom_id res chain seq x y z
N MET A 1 5.50 5.34 -10.80
CA MET A 1 4.78 6.24 -11.73
C MET A 1 3.50 6.66 -11.03
N ARG A 2 3.27 7.96 -10.74
CA ARG A 2 1.93 8.39 -10.29
C ARG A 2 1.00 8.21 -11.49
N GLU A 3 0.08 7.26 -11.43
CA GLU A 3 -0.96 7.13 -12.44
C GLU A 3 -1.71 8.46 -12.52
N SER A 4 -1.76 9.05 -13.71
CA SER A 4 -2.48 10.30 -13.95
C SER A 4 -3.97 10.05 -13.72
N LEU A 5 -4.58 10.76 -12.78
CA LEU A 5 -6.03 10.74 -12.58
C LEU A 5 -6.75 11.11 -13.89
N ARG A 6 -7.89 10.48 -14.12
CA ARG A 6 -8.70 10.57 -15.35
C ARG A 6 -10.07 11.13 -15.00
N LYS A 7 -10.63 11.98 -15.86
CA LYS A 7 -12.00 12.47 -15.69
C LYS A 7 -12.96 11.28 -15.78
N SER A 8 -13.74 11.06 -14.72
CA SER A 8 -14.83 10.07 -14.78
C SER A 8 -15.95 10.52 -15.72
N GLY A 9 -16.14 11.83 -15.88
CA GLY A 9 -17.28 12.43 -16.57
C GLY A 9 -18.50 12.61 -15.67
N VAL A 10 -18.46 12.11 -14.43
CA VAL A 10 -19.57 12.14 -13.49
C VAL A 10 -19.20 13.09 -12.34
N ASP A 11 -19.92 14.21 -12.21
CA ASP A 11 -19.56 15.32 -11.34
C ASP A 11 -19.34 14.92 -9.87
N ILE A 12 -20.18 14.03 -9.33
CA ILE A 12 -20.07 13.59 -7.93
C ILE A 12 -18.84 12.71 -7.68
N ILE A 13 -18.29 12.06 -8.71
CA ILE A 13 -17.11 11.20 -8.62
C ILE A 13 -15.82 12.02 -8.79
N GLY A 14 -15.81 12.99 -9.72
CA GLY A 14 -14.62 13.75 -10.06
C GLY A 14 -13.58 12.93 -10.84
N ASP A 15 -12.29 13.15 -10.57
CA ASP A 15 -11.19 12.45 -11.24
C ASP A 15 -10.83 11.15 -10.51
N VAL A 16 -10.62 10.08 -11.25
CA VAL A 16 -10.38 8.73 -10.72
C VAL A 16 -9.14 8.09 -11.35
N PRO A 17 -8.43 7.19 -10.63
CA PRO A 17 -7.37 6.40 -11.23
C PRO A 17 -7.91 5.34 -12.20
N TRP A 18 -7.01 4.69 -12.92
CA TRP A 18 -7.32 3.44 -13.61
C TRP A 18 -7.68 2.33 -12.62
N GLY A 19 -8.31 1.27 -13.12
CA GLY A 19 -8.79 0.15 -12.31
C GLY A 19 -10.00 0.48 -11.46
N MET A 20 -10.73 1.56 -11.78
CA MET A 20 -11.92 1.96 -11.06
C MET A 20 -13.12 1.12 -11.52
N HIS A 21 -13.71 0.37 -10.57
CA HIS A 21 -14.92 -0.42 -10.75
C HIS A 21 -16.01 0.07 -9.77
N PHE A 22 -17.09 0.61 -10.32
CA PHE A 22 -18.18 1.20 -9.54
C PHE A 22 -19.52 0.93 -10.21
N CYS A 23 -20.60 1.10 -9.45
CA CYS A 23 -21.93 0.85 -9.98
C CYS A 23 -22.87 2.04 -9.84
N GLN A 24 -23.95 1.98 -10.61
CA GLN A 24 -25.07 2.89 -10.54
C GLN A 24 -26.37 2.11 -10.42
N PHE A 25 -27.19 2.51 -9.46
CA PHE A 25 -28.58 2.11 -9.36
C PHE A 25 -29.47 3.15 -10.03
N TYR A 26 -30.35 2.70 -10.93
CA TYR A 26 -31.28 3.57 -11.66
C TYR A 26 -32.72 3.06 -11.55
N GLN A 27 -33.68 3.98 -11.58
CA GLN A 27 -35.11 3.66 -11.67
C GLN A 27 -35.66 3.95 -13.06
N THR A 28 -35.25 5.08 -13.63
CA THR A 28 -35.70 5.50 -14.96
C THR A 28 -34.58 5.43 -15.99
N LYS A 29 -34.95 5.40 -17.27
CA LYS A 29 -34.00 5.55 -18.37
C LYS A 29 -33.27 6.89 -18.33
N GLU A 30 -33.94 7.94 -17.86
CA GLU A 30 -33.32 9.24 -17.68
C GLU A 30 -32.17 9.13 -16.67
N ASP A 31 -32.40 8.49 -15.51
CA ASP A 31 -31.35 8.28 -14.50
C ASP A 31 -30.17 7.50 -15.07
N LEU A 32 -30.44 6.44 -15.84
CA LEU A 32 -29.40 5.66 -16.52
C LEU A 32 -28.54 6.54 -17.45
N MET A 33 -29.19 7.36 -18.28
CA MET A 33 -28.51 8.22 -19.25
C MET A 33 -27.79 9.40 -18.59
N ASP A 34 -28.30 9.91 -17.45
CA ASP A 34 -27.74 11.03 -16.67
C ASP A 34 -26.28 10.77 -16.25
N ILE A 35 -25.91 9.49 -16.06
CA ILE A 35 -24.54 9.07 -15.73
C ILE A 35 -23.79 8.53 -16.95
N LEU A 36 -24.41 7.66 -17.74
CA LEU A 36 -23.72 7.00 -18.85
C LEU A 36 -23.27 7.95 -19.95
N ILE A 37 -24.07 8.96 -20.27
CA ILE A 37 -23.74 9.90 -21.34
C ILE A 37 -22.51 10.75 -20.98
N PRO A 38 -22.45 11.43 -19.82
CA PRO A 38 -21.24 12.12 -19.39
C PRO A 38 -20.03 11.18 -19.23
N TYR A 39 -20.25 9.97 -18.72
CA TYR A 39 -19.22 8.95 -18.54
C TYR A 39 -18.54 8.56 -19.86
N PHE A 40 -19.32 8.25 -20.91
CA PHE A 40 -18.76 7.92 -22.23
C PHE A 40 -18.17 9.13 -22.94
N LYS A 41 -18.79 10.31 -22.81
CA LYS A 41 -18.24 11.55 -23.36
C LYS A 41 -16.83 11.80 -22.84
N ALA A 42 -16.62 11.69 -21.53
CA ALA A 42 -15.29 11.87 -20.93
C ALA A 42 -14.28 10.83 -21.44
N GLY A 43 -14.68 9.57 -21.62
CA GLY A 43 -13.82 8.54 -22.20
C GLY A 43 -13.37 8.87 -23.63
N LEU A 44 -14.31 9.29 -24.48
CA LEU A 44 -14.01 9.69 -25.86
C LEU A 44 -13.04 10.87 -25.93
N GLU A 45 -13.26 11.90 -25.10
CA GLU A 45 -12.39 13.08 -24.99
C GLU A 45 -11.00 12.76 -24.43
N ASN A 46 -10.90 11.73 -23.58
CA ASN A 46 -9.65 11.27 -22.98
C ASN A 46 -8.87 10.25 -23.84
N ASN A 47 -9.25 10.06 -25.11
CA ASN A 47 -8.63 9.05 -25.99
C ASN A 47 -8.77 7.61 -25.48
N GLU A 48 -9.92 7.27 -24.90
CA GLU A 48 -10.21 5.93 -24.38
C GLU A 48 -11.14 5.17 -25.35
N LEU A 49 -10.97 3.85 -25.46
CA LEU A 49 -11.90 2.99 -26.16
C LEU A 49 -13.12 2.76 -25.28
N CYS A 50 -14.30 3.14 -25.73
CA CYS A 50 -15.56 3.01 -25.01
C CYS A 50 -16.33 1.78 -25.49
N ALA A 51 -16.83 0.95 -24.57
CA ALA A 51 -17.73 -0.14 -24.89
C ALA A 51 -18.94 -0.14 -23.95
N TRP A 52 -20.12 -0.20 -24.54
CA TRP A 52 -21.38 -0.24 -23.81
C TRP A 52 -22.13 -1.52 -24.15
N VAL A 53 -22.26 -2.42 -23.17
CA VAL A 53 -22.97 -3.69 -23.33
C VAL A 53 -24.40 -3.53 -22.82
N ILE A 54 -25.37 -3.71 -23.71
CA ILE A 54 -26.81 -3.51 -23.43
C ILE A 54 -27.68 -4.54 -24.14
N GLN A 55 -28.99 -4.56 -23.84
CA GLN A 55 -29.91 -5.42 -24.56
C GLN A 55 -30.02 -5.01 -26.04
N SER A 56 -30.12 -6.00 -26.92
CA SER A 56 -30.20 -5.75 -28.37
C SER A 56 -31.36 -4.83 -28.77
N SER A 57 -32.46 -4.86 -28.02
CA SER A 57 -33.62 -3.99 -28.23
C SER A 57 -33.37 -2.51 -27.91
N GLU A 58 -32.33 -2.18 -27.13
CA GLU A 58 -32.05 -0.83 -26.62
C GLU A 58 -30.95 -0.11 -27.42
N ILE A 59 -30.30 -0.80 -28.37
CA ILE A 59 -29.14 -0.29 -29.12
C ILE A 59 -29.43 1.00 -29.88
N GLU A 60 -30.55 1.05 -30.61
CA GLU A 60 -30.86 2.23 -31.42
C GLU A 60 -31.21 3.45 -30.55
N GLU A 61 -31.87 3.22 -29.42
CA GLU A 61 -32.17 4.27 -28.43
C GLU A 61 -30.89 4.80 -27.77
N ALA A 62 -30.00 3.89 -27.34
CA ALA A 62 -28.69 4.24 -26.77
C ALA A 62 -27.83 5.06 -27.74
N LYS A 63 -27.74 4.63 -29.01
CA LYS A 63 -27.03 5.40 -30.05
C LYS A 63 -27.68 6.75 -30.31
N ALA A 64 -29.02 6.84 -30.32
CA ALA A 64 -29.72 8.11 -30.47
C ALA A 64 -29.44 9.06 -29.29
N ALA A 65 -29.39 8.56 -28.06
CA ALA A 65 -29.04 9.34 -26.88
C ALA A 65 -27.60 9.89 -26.96
N LEU A 66 -26.64 9.05 -27.37
CA LEU A 66 -25.25 9.48 -27.59
C LEU A 66 -25.17 10.57 -28.67
N ARG A 67 -25.84 10.40 -29.81
CA ARG A 67 -25.88 11.40 -30.90
C ARG A 67 -26.47 12.73 -30.49
N LYS A 68 -27.47 12.71 -29.60
CA LYS A 68 -28.10 13.92 -29.09
C LYS A 68 -27.16 14.72 -28.18
N ALA A 69 -26.31 14.04 -27.41
CA ALA A 69 -25.56 14.66 -26.31
C ALA A 69 -24.07 14.88 -26.60
N ILE A 70 -23.47 14.10 -27.51
CA ILE A 70 -22.06 14.15 -27.83
C ILE A 70 -21.90 14.67 -29.27
N PRO A 71 -21.38 15.90 -29.46
CA PRO A 71 -21.06 16.41 -30.79
C PRO A 71 -20.11 15.47 -31.53
N ASP A 72 -20.31 15.32 -32.84
CA ASP A 72 -19.47 14.50 -33.72
C ASP A 72 -19.33 13.02 -33.31
N VAL A 73 -20.30 12.48 -32.55
CA VAL A 73 -20.21 11.08 -32.07
C VAL A 73 -20.11 10.06 -33.20
N ASP A 74 -20.67 10.36 -34.37
CA ASP A 74 -20.57 9.49 -35.54
C ASP A 74 -19.11 9.36 -36.06
N VAL A 75 -18.23 10.33 -35.78
CA VAL A 75 -16.79 10.20 -36.04
C VAL A 75 -16.18 9.14 -35.12
N TYR A 76 -16.56 9.13 -33.84
CA TYR A 76 -16.10 8.13 -32.87
C TYR A 76 -16.63 6.73 -33.22
N PHE A 77 -17.90 6.62 -33.63
CA PHE A 77 -18.45 5.36 -34.17
C PHE A 77 -17.69 4.90 -35.42
N GLY A 78 -17.41 5.80 -36.37
CA GLY A 78 -16.69 5.49 -37.61
C GLY A 78 -15.26 5.00 -37.38
N LYS A 79 -14.59 5.48 -36.31
CA LYS A 79 -13.27 5.02 -35.88
C LYS A 79 -13.31 3.73 -35.03
N GLY A 80 -14.50 3.30 -34.61
CA GLY A 80 -14.65 2.23 -33.63
C GLY A 80 -14.13 2.60 -32.24
N GLN A 81 -14.06 3.89 -31.89
CA GLN A 81 -13.67 4.34 -30.55
C GLN A 81 -14.80 4.14 -29.53
N ILE A 82 -16.06 4.09 -29.98
CA ILE A 82 -17.19 3.68 -29.15
C ILE A 82 -17.98 2.57 -29.82
N GLU A 83 -18.28 1.53 -29.06
CA GLU A 83 -19.05 0.38 -29.50
C GLU A 83 -20.25 0.18 -28.56
N VAL A 84 -21.44 0.07 -29.14
CA VAL A 84 -22.65 -0.35 -28.43
C VAL A 84 -22.91 -1.80 -28.82
N ILE A 85 -22.67 -2.70 -27.87
CA ILE A 85 -22.56 -4.14 -28.08
C ILE A 85 -23.82 -4.82 -27.51
N PRO A 86 -24.53 -5.63 -28.30
CA PRO A 86 -25.61 -6.43 -27.76
C PRO A 86 -25.06 -7.45 -26.76
N HIS A 87 -25.71 -7.57 -25.61
CA HIS A 87 -25.38 -8.55 -24.58
C HIS A 87 -25.29 -9.97 -25.14
N GLY A 88 -26.18 -10.31 -26.09
CA GLY A 88 -26.19 -11.60 -26.76
C GLY A 88 -24.86 -11.95 -27.41
N ASP A 89 -24.18 -11.00 -28.06
CA ASP A 89 -22.89 -11.26 -28.75
C ASP A 89 -21.71 -11.35 -27.78
N TRP A 90 -21.88 -10.85 -26.55
CA TRP A 90 -20.85 -10.88 -25.51
C TRP A 90 -21.00 -12.09 -24.58
N CYS A 91 -22.24 -12.53 -24.31
CA CYS A 91 -22.59 -13.54 -23.30
C CYS A 91 -23.14 -14.86 -23.90
N VAL A 92 -22.63 -15.35 -25.03
CA VAL A 92 -23.14 -16.59 -25.65
C VAL A 92 -22.69 -17.87 -24.91
N ASN A 93 -23.58 -18.41 -24.08
CA ASN A 93 -23.76 -19.83 -23.68
C ASN A 93 -22.80 -20.54 -22.68
N LYS A 94 -23.46 -21.04 -21.61
CA LYS A 94 -23.21 -22.23 -20.73
C LYS A 94 -22.30 -22.09 -19.49
N GLY A 95 -22.92 -21.66 -18.38
CA GLY A 95 -22.55 -22.06 -17.01
C GLY A 95 -21.35 -21.34 -16.38
N ILE A 96 -21.02 -21.72 -15.14
CA ILE A 96 -20.05 -21.10 -14.21
C ILE A 96 -18.64 -20.87 -14.82
N SER A 97 -18.35 -21.50 -15.96
CA SER A 97 -17.13 -21.35 -16.75
C SER A 97 -17.05 -20.08 -17.62
N ASP A 98 -18.08 -19.23 -17.68
CA ASP A 98 -18.15 -18.08 -18.62
C ASP A 98 -17.48 -16.80 -18.10
N SER A 99 -17.33 -16.68 -16.77
CA SER A 99 -16.71 -15.52 -16.11
C SER A 99 -15.31 -15.21 -16.64
N GLU A 100 -14.42 -16.21 -16.63
CA GLU A 100 -13.07 -16.10 -17.16
C GLU A 100 -13.06 -15.78 -18.67
N ARG A 101 -14.05 -16.27 -19.43
CA ARG A 101 -14.14 -15.99 -20.86
C ARG A 101 -14.49 -14.53 -21.12
N VAL A 102 -15.48 -14.00 -20.41
CA VAL A 102 -15.88 -12.59 -20.46
C VAL A 102 -14.71 -11.69 -20.06
N LEU A 103 -14.04 -12.02 -18.96
CA LEU A 103 -12.85 -11.31 -18.48
C LEU A 103 -11.71 -11.32 -19.50
N ASN A 104 -11.37 -12.49 -20.05
CA ASN A 104 -10.36 -12.60 -21.12
C ASN A 104 -10.77 -11.85 -22.39
N GLY A 105 -12.07 -11.76 -22.67
CA GLY A 105 -12.61 -10.92 -23.74
C GLY A 105 -12.29 -9.45 -23.54
N TRP A 106 -12.48 -8.94 -22.31
CA TRP A 106 -12.13 -7.57 -21.94
C TRP A 106 -10.63 -7.30 -22.00
N ILE A 107 -9.81 -8.20 -21.49
CA ILE A 107 -8.33 -8.10 -21.56
C ILE A 107 -7.90 -8.00 -23.04
N LYS A 108 -8.38 -8.91 -23.90
CA LYS A 108 -8.07 -8.87 -25.34
C LYS A 108 -8.55 -7.60 -26.04
N LYS A 109 -9.62 -6.98 -25.55
CA LYS A 109 -10.14 -5.71 -26.11
C LYS A 109 -9.30 -4.54 -25.65
N LEU A 110 -8.89 -4.52 -24.38
CA LEU A 110 -7.93 -3.57 -23.86
C LEU A 110 -6.60 -3.64 -24.61
N ASP A 111 -6.04 -4.83 -24.80
CA ASP A 111 -4.77 -5.00 -25.52
C ASP A 111 -4.86 -4.40 -26.93
N ARG A 112 -5.97 -4.67 -27.64
CA ARG A 112 -6.24 -4.07 -28.95
C ARG A 112 -6.39 -2.55 -28.87
N ALA A 113 -7.05 -2.04 -27.83
CA ALA A 113 -7.20 -0.60 -27.62
C ALA A 113 -5.82 0.08 -27.50
N LEU A 114 -4.95 -0.49 -26.66
CA LEU A 114 -3.60 0.01 -26.43
C LEU A 114 -2.74 -0.06 -27.70
N ILE A 115 -2.82 -1.16 -28.46
CA ILE A 115 -2.12 -1.31 -29.75
C ILE A 115 -2.60 -0.25 -30.77
N ASN A 116 -3.89 0.07 -30.75
CA ASN A 116 -4.48 1.08 -31.63
C ASN A 116 -4.24 2.53 -31.15
N GLY A 117 -3.49 2.73 -30.06
CA GLY A 117 -3.10 4.04 -29.56
C GLY A 117 -4.12 4.71 -28.63
N TYR A 118 -5.11 3.96 -28.12
CA TYR A 118 -5.99 4.45 -27.05
C TYR A 118 -5.30 4.33 -25.68
N ASP A 119 -5.64 5.23 -24.76
CA ASP A 119 -5.01 5.31 -23.44
C ASP A 119 -5.45 4.17 -22.50
N GLY A 120 -6.63 3.59 -22.76
CA GLY A 120 -7.23 2.52 -21.98
C GLY A 120 -8.65 2.15 -22.46
N LEU A 121 -9.36 1.37 -21.65
CA LEU A 121 -10.69 0.84 -21.93
C LEU A 121 -11.72 1.38 -20.93
N ARG A 122 -12.84 1.90 -21.43
CA ARG A 122 -13.97 2.37 -20.62
C ARG A 122 -15.20 1.52 -20.91
N LEU A 123 -15.70 0.86 -19.87
CA LEU A 123 -16.78 -0.11 -19.95
C LEU A 123 -18.01 0.40 -19.21
N ALA A 124 -19.19 0.20 -19.81
CA ALA A 124 -20.42 0.14 -19.05
C ALA A 124 -21.22 -1.11 -19.43
N THR A 125 -21.78 -1.77 -18.43
CA THR A 125 -22.49 -3.04 -18.62
C THR A 125 -23.77 -3.07 -17.80
N ASP A 126 -24.87 -3.51 -18.42
CA ASP A 126 -26.06 -3.98 -17.71
C ASP A 126 -25.85 -5.46 -17.36
N ILE A 127 -25.70 -5.76 -16.07
CA ILE A 127 -25.36 -7.12 -15.58
C ILE A 127 -26.63 -7.94 -15.23
N PHE A 128 -27.83 -7.40 -15.43
CA PHE A 128 -29.07 -8.04 -14.94
C PHE A 128 -29.58 -9.27 -15.73
N HIS A 129 -28.71 -10.00 -16.44
CA HIS A 129 -29.07 -11.24 -17.14
C HIS A 129 -28.35 -12.51 -16.66
N LEU A 130 -27.71 -12.48 -15.48
CA LEU A 130 -27.59 -13.71 -14.71
C LEU A 130 -29.00 -14.06 -14.25
N GLU A 131 -29.62 -15.09 -14.85
CA GLU A 131 -30.89 -15.64 -14.36
C GLU A 131 -30.79 -15.78 -12.83
N LYS A 132 -31.87 -15.48 -12.08
CA LYS A 132 -31.92 -15.56 -10.59
C LYS A 132 -31.29 -16.82 -9.99
N LYS A 133 -31.17 -17.88 -10.78
CA LYS A 133 -30.50 -19.14 -10.48
C LYS A 133 -28.98 -19.04 -10.24
N TYR A 134 -28.32 -17.97 -10.68
CA TYR A 134 -26.86 -17.80 -10.64
C TYR A 134 -26.38 -16.67 -9.72
N TRP A 135 -27.26 -16.09 -8.89
CA TRP A 135 -26.86 -15.02 -7.94
C TRP A 135 -25.81 -15.49 -6.91
N GLY A 136 -25.77 -16.79 -6.60
CA GLY A 136 -24.70 -17.36 -5.77
C GLY A 136 -23.31 -17.28 -6.42
N ASP A 137 -23.23 -17.36 -7.75
CA ASP A 137 -21.99 -17.23 -8.53
C ASP A 137 -21.66 -15.77 -8.87
N PHE A 138 -22.59 -14.84 -8.62
CA PHE A 138 -22.46 -13.42 -8.95
C PHE A 138 -21.46 -12.70 -8.04
N ALA A 139 -21.47 -12.99 -6.74
CA ALA A 139 -20.50 -12.41 -5.81
C ALA A 139 -19.07 -12.80 -6.18
N ASP A 140 -18.86 -14.09 -6.51
CA ASP A 140 -17.56 -14.61 -6.96
C ASP A 140 -17.16 -14.02 -8.32
N TYR A 141 -18.12 -13.78 -9.21
CA TYR A 141 -17.89 -13.12 -10.50
C TYR A 141 -17.45 -11.67 -10.32
N GLU A 142 -18.18 -10.88 -9.53
CA GLU A 142 -17.89 -9.47 -9.29
C GLU A 142 -16.57 -9.30 -8.52
N GLU A 143 -16.26 -10.18 -7.57
CA GLU A 143 -14.97 -10.16 -6.86
C GLU A 143 -13.79 -10.44 -7.81
N LYS A 144 -13.94 -11.40 -8.73
CA LYS A 144 -12.94 -11.65 -9.77
C LYS A 144 -12.82 -10.47 -10.73
N LEU A 145 -13.95 -9.87 -11.11
CA LEU A 145 -13.99 -8.72 -12.00
C LEU A 145 -13.28 -7.50 -11.39
N ASP A 146 -13.54 -7.21 -10.11
CA ASP A 146 -12.88 -6.12 -9.37
C ASP A 146 -11.36 -6.32 -9.27
N SER A 147 -10.93 -7.53 -8.89
CA SER A 147 -9.50 -7.89 -8.81
C SER A 147 -8.78 -7.75 -10.16
N ILE A 148 -9.46 -8.12 -11.24
CA ILE A 148 -8.91 -8.02 -12.59
C ILE A 148 -8.87 -6.55 -13.00
N ILE A 149 -10.00 -5.83 -12.97
CA ILE A 149 -10.08 -4.43 -13.40
C ILE A 149 -9.03 -3.58 -12.69
N GLY A 150 -8.83 -3.77 -11.38
CA GLY A 150 -7.86 -3.04 -10.56
C GLY A 150 -6.41 -3.06 -11.09
N ASN A 151 -6.05 -4.06 -11.90
CA ASN A 151 -4.69 -4.24 -12.42
C ASN A 151 -4.49 -3.74 -13.87
N TYR A 152 -5.54 -3.24 -14.51
CA TYR A 152 -5.51 -2.83 -15.90
C TYR A 152 -5.89 -1.36 -16.10
N ARG A 153 -5.53 -0.80 -17.26
CA ARG A 153 -5.99 0.52 -17.71
C ARG A 153 -7.45 0.49 -18.16
N THR A 154 -8.32 0.10 -17.23
CA THR A 154 -9.76 -0.07 -17.44
C THR A 154 -10.54 0.73 -16.41
N MET A 155 -11.66 1.29 -16.83
CA MET A 155 -12.68 1.86 -15.96
C MET A 155 -14.01 1.19 -16.28
N ALA A 156 -14.74 0.75 -15.26
CA ALA A 156 -15.98 0.01 -15.44
C ALA A 156 -17.10 0.59 -14.58
N LEU A 157 -18.24 0.81 -15.24
CA LEU A 157 -19.48 1.25 -14.65
C LEU A 157 -20.56 0.17 -14.85
N CYS A 158 -20.95 -0.46 -13.75
CA CYS A 158 -22.01 -1.47 -13.77
C CYS A 158 -23.36 -0.82 -13.46
N THR A 159 -24.37 -1.08 -14.29
CA THR A 159 -25.70 -0.45 -14.15
C THR A 159 -26.73 -1.47 -13.70
N TYR A 160 -27.49 -1.14 -12.65
CA TYR A 160 -28.49 -2.01 -12.06
C TYR A 160 -29.84 -1.30 -11.93
N SER A 161 -30.90 -1.92 -12.46
CA SER A 161 -32.26 -1.41 -12.32
C SER A 161 -32.81 -1.73 -10.94
N LEU A 162 -33.20 -0.71 -10.17
CA LEU A 162 -33.79 -0.89 -8.85
C LEU A 162 -35.11 -1.66 -8.88
N ASP A 163 -35.86 -1.61 -9.98
CA ASP A 163 -37.10 -2.37 -10.16
C ASP A 163 -36.85 -3.87 -10.32
N ARG A 164 -35.61 -4.26 -10.63
CA ARG A 164 -35.20 -5.65 -10.81
C ARG A 164 -34.39 -6.21 -9.64
N CYS A 165 -33.91 -5.36 -8.73
CA CYS A 165 -33.15 -5.76 -7.55
C CYS A 165 -34.04 -5.88 -6.30
N ASN A 166 -33.80 -6.90 -5.49
CA ASN A 166 -34.27 -6.94 -4.10
C ASN A 166 -33.21 -6.34 -3.14
N ALA A 167 -33.59 -6.15 -1.87
CA ALA A 167 -32.71 -5.51 -0.88
C ALA A 167 -31.39 -6.26 -0.63
N THR A 168 -31.41 -7.60 -0.64
CA THR A 168 -30.21 -8.42 -0.47
C THR A 168 -29.29 -8.28 -1.67
N GLU A 169 -29.86 -8.32 -2.87
CA GLU A 169 -29.11 -8.14 -4.13
C GLU A 169 -28.43 -6.76 -4.20
N ILE A 170 -29.11 -5.70 -3.75
CA ILE A 170 -28.52 -4.36 -3.65
C ILE A 170 -27.32 -4.37 -2.69
N ILE A 171 -27.44 -5.03 -1.54
CA ILE A 171 -26.34 -5.11 -0.56
C ILE A 171 -25.14 -5.84 -1.16
N ASP A 172 -25.36 -6.97 -1.85
CA ASP A 172 -24.30 -7.77 -2.47
C ASP A 172 -23.56 -6.95 -3.55
N VAL A 173 -24.31 -6.26 -4.40
CA VAL A 173 -23.74 -5.36 -5.43
C VAL A 173 -22.90 -4.26 -4.77
N VAL A 174 -23.42 -3.59 -3.73
CA VAL A 174 -22.69 -2.52 -3.05
C VAL A 174 -21.41 -3.04 -2.39
N ILE A 175 -21.40 -4.27 -1.86
CA ILE A 175 -20.21 -4.84 -1.20
C ILE A 175 -19.07 -5.09 -2.21
N ASN A 176 -19.39 -5.52 -3.43
CA ASN A 176 -18.41 -5.92 -4.45
C ASN A 176 -17.96 -4.80 -5.40
N HIS A 177 -18.50 -3.60 -5.25
CA HIS A 177 -18.04 -2.41 -5.97
C HIS A 177 -17.35 -1.45 -5.01
N ARG A 178 -16.45 -0.61 -5.51
CA ARG A 178 -15.78 0.39 -4.67
C ARG A 178 -16.77 1.37 -4.05
N PHE A 179 -17.76 1.80 -4.84
CA PHE A 179 -18.91 2.58 -4.41
C PHE A 179 -20.08 2.39 -5.39
N ALA A 180 -21.27 2.79 -4.93
CA ALA A 180 -22.50 2.82 -5.71
C ALA A 180 -23.04 4.25 -5.82
N LEU A 181 -23.51 4.62 -7.02
CA LEU A 181 -24.29 5.82 -7.24
C LEU A 181 -25.77 5.50 -7.11
N ILE A 182 -26.51 6.30 -6.36
CA ILE A 182 -27.97 6.22 -6.25
C ILE A 182 -28.58 7.60 -6.31
N LYS A 183 -29.72 7.74 -7.00
CA LYS A 183 -30.47 9.00 -7.03
C LYS A 183 -31.51 9.00 -5.92
N ARG A 184 -31.44 9.98 -5.01
CA ARG A 184 -32.41 10.20 -3.93
C ARG A 184 -32.94 11.63 -3.98
N ALA A 185 -34.26 11.77 -3.96
CA ALA A 185 -34.94 13.06 -4.03
C ALA A 185 -34.40 13.96 -5.18
N GLY A 186 -34.09 13.37 -6.34
CA GLY A 186 -33.58 14.05 -7.52
C GLY A 186 -32.07 14.38 -7.50
N LYS A 187 -31.33 13.98 -6.47
CA LYS A 187 -29.88 14.21 -6.36
C LYS A 187 -29.11 12.89 -6.39
N TRP A 188 -27.99 12.86 -7.09
CA TRP A 188 -27.05 11.74 -7.01
C TRP A 188 -26.32 11.74 -5.67
N GLU A 189 -26.24 10.58 -5.05
CA GLU A 189 -25.49 10.29 -3.84
C GLU A 189 -24.52 9.14 -4.12
N GLN A 190 -23.34 9.21 -3.51
CA GLN A 190 -22.34 8.15 -3.55
C GLN A 190 -22.35 7.38 -2.23
N ILE A 191 -22.47 6.05 -2.32
CA ILE A 191 -22.44 5.12 -1.19
C ILE A 191 -21.15 4.30 -1.30
N GLU A 192 -20.22 4.49 -0.38
CA GLU A 192 -18.98 3.71 -0.32
C GLU A 192 -19.22 2.30 0.23
N SER A 193 -18.55 1.31 -0.36
CA SER A 193 -18.53 -0.05 0.19
C SER A 193 -17.72 -0.11 1.48
N SER A 194 -18.31 -0.72 2.52
CA SER A 194 -17.62 -0.91 3.80
C SER A 194 -16.38 -1.82 3.69
N ARG A 195 -16.33 -2.73 2.70
CA ARG A 195 -15.19 -3.64 2.46
C ARG A 195 -13.98 -2.87 1.95
N HIS A 196 -14.17 -2.08 0.88
CA HIS A 196 -13.10 -1.25 0.31
C HIS A 196 -12.62 -0.20 1.30
N LYS A 197 -13.55 0.47 1.98
CA LYS A 197 -13.22 1.45 3.01
C LYS A 197 -12.34 0.86 4.11
N LYS A 198 -12.69 -0.31 4.65
CA LYS A 198 -11.88 -0.99 5.67
C LYS A 198 -10.50 -1.41 5.16
N SER A 199 -10.39 -1.83 3.90
CA SER A 199 -9.09 -2.21 3.31
C SER A 199 -8.19 -0.98 3.14
N GLU A 200 -8.72 0.11 2.60
CA GLU A 200 -7.99 1.37 2.46
C GLU A 200 -7.59 1.97 3.81
N GLU A 201 -8.48 1.89 4.81
CA GLU A 201 -8.18 2.30 6.19
C GLU A 201 -7.04 1.45 6.78
N LYS A 202 -7.04 0.13 6.57
CA LYS A 202 -5.95 -0.74 7.01
C LYS A 202 -4.62 -0.37 6.35
N ILE A 203 -4.60 -0.21 5.02
CA ILE A 203 -3.40 0.18 4.27
C ILE A 203 -2.88 1.54 4.76
N ARG A 204 -3.78 2.52 4.92
CA ARG A 204 -3.44 3.85 5.43
C ARG A 204 -2.89 3.79 6.85
N ASN A 205 -3.48 2.97 7.71
CA ASN A 205 -2.99 2.78 9.08
C ASN A 205 -1.59 2.14 9.08
N LEU A 206 -1.34 1.12 8.26
CA LEU A 206 0.00 0.53 8.12
C LEU A 206 1.02 1.53 7.59
N ALA A 207 0.67 2.32 6.56
CA ALA A 207 1.52 3.39 6.03
C ALA A 207 1.83 4.44 7.10
N ASN A 208 0.83 4.86 7.89
CA ASN A 208 1.03 5.80 8.99
C ASN A 208 1.95 5.23 10.08
N ILE A 209 1.83 3.93 10.41
CA ILE A 209 2.72 3.27 11.38
C ILE A 209 4.16 3.31 10.87
N VAL A 210 4.40 2.95 9.60
CA VAL A 210 5.73 3.02 8.98
C VAL A 210 6.27 4.45 8.97
N GLU A 211 5.46 5.43 8.57
CA GLU A 211 5.85 6.84 8.53
C GLU A 211 6.10 7.44 9.91
N SER A 212 5.39 7.00 10.94
CA SER A 212 5.57 7.51 12.32
C SER A 212 6.68 6.83 13.11
N SER A 213 7.32 5.80 12.55
CA SER A 213 8.40 5.08 13.21
C SER A 213 9.64 5.95 13.42
N ASN A 214 10.25 5.84 14.60
CA ASN A 214 11.56 6.43 14.87
C ASN A 214 12.70 5.67 14.18
N ASP A 215 12.51 4.37 13.93
CA ASP A 215 13.45 3.58 13.13
C ASP A 215 13.33 3.99 11.65
N GLY A 216 14.48 4.06 10.98
CA GLY A 216 14.54 4.33 9.55
C GLY A 216 14.13 3.10 8.78
N ILE A 217 13.05 3.19 8.01
CA ILE A 217 12.54 2.11 7.17
C ILE A 217 12.77 2.53 5.72
N VAL A 218 13.56 1.72 5.03
CA VAL A 218 14.06 1.98 3.68
C VAL A 218 13.83 0.74 2.84
N THR A 219 13.41 0.93 1.60
CA THR A 219 13.38 -0.13 0.59
C THR A 219 14.31 0.26 -0.54
N GLU A 220 15.05 -0.72 -1.05
CA GLU A 220 15.91 -0.56 -2.21
C GLU A 220 15.66 -1.65 -3.25
N SER A 221 15.89 -1.34 -4.52
CA SER A 221 15.88 -2.32 -5.60
C SER A 221 17.04 -3.31 -5.46
N LEU A 222 17.02 -4.39 -6.24
CA LEU A 222 18.11 -5.38 -6.26
C LEU A 222 19.44 -4.81 -6.76
N ASP A 223 19.41 -3.65 -7.42
CA ASP A 223 20.57 -2.87 -7.85
C ASP A 223 21.04 -1.86 -6.78
N GLY A 224 20.45 -1.89 -5.58
CA GLY A 224 20.79 -1.00 -4.47
C GLY A 224 20.30 0.44 -4.64
N ILE A 225 19.24 0.66 -5.44
CA ILE A 225 18.64 1.99 -5.64
C ILE A 225 17.52 2.19 -4.63
N ILE A 226 17.55 3.29 -3.88
CA ILE A 226 16.55 3.60 -2.85
C ILE A 226 15.19 3.90 -3.52
N THR A 227 14.16 3.12 -3.16
CA THR A 227 12.80 3.21 -3.69
C THR A 227 11.78 3.69 -2.67
N SER A 228 12.04 3.57 -1.37
CA SER A 228 11.18 4.09 -0.29
C SER A 228 12.00 4.72 0.83
N TRP A 229 11.41 5.69 1.54
CA TRP A 229 12.08 6.46 2.57
C TRP A 229 11.10 7.09 3.57
N ASN A 230 10.98 6.51 4.76
CA ASN A 230 10.06 7.01 5.80
C ASN A 230 10.64 8.22 6.59
N LYS A 231 9.82 8.85 7.44
CA LYS A 231 10.29 9.96 8.31
C LYS A 231 11.39 9.57 9.29
N GLY A 232 11.41 8.34 9.81
CA GLY A 232 12.51 7.87 10.66
C GLY A 232 13.85 7.93 9.94
N ALA A 233 13.88 7.53 8.66
CA ALA A 233 15.09 7.59 7.84
C ALA A 233 15.52 9.04 7.56
N GLU A 234 14.57 9.96 7.33
CA GLU A 234 14.90 11.39 7.23
C GLU A 234 15.58 11.91 8.50
N GLN A 235 15.11 11.52 9.68
CA GLN A 235 15.67 11.95 10.96
C GLN A 235 17.06 11.35 11.22
N ILE A 236 17.25 10.06 10.92
CA ILE A 236 18.51 9.33 11.14
C ILE A 236 19.60 9.77 10.16
N TYR A 237 19.28 9.95 8.88
CA TYR A 237 20.30 10.22 7.85
C TYR A 237 20.38 11.69 7.43
N GLY A 238 19.35 12.49 7.70
CA GLY A 238 19.30 13.92 7.38
C GLY A 238 18.95 14.25 5.91
N TYR A 239 18.63 13.25 5.10
CA TYR A 239 18.13 13.44 3.74
C TYR A 239 16.61 13.45 3.73
N SER A 240 16.00 14.36 2.99
CA SER A 240 14.56 14.27 2.69
C SER A 240 14.30 13.20 1.62
N ALA A 241 13.10 12.61 1.62
CA ALA A 241 12.71 11.63 0.61
C ALA A 241 12.90 12.16 -0.83
N LYS A 242 12.57 13.44 -1.06
CA LYS A 242 12.75 14.10 -2.38
C LYS A 242 14.20 14.14 -2.86
N GLU A 243 15.16 14.16 -1.95
CA GLU A 243 16.59 14.25 -2.28
C GLU A 243 17.23 12.88 -2.49
N ILE A 244 16.70 11.83 -1.88
CA ILE A 244 17.36 10.53 -1.78
C ILE A 244 16.71 9.44 -2.63
N LEU A 245 15.42 9.53 -2.93
CA LEU A 245 14.74 8.56 -3.79
C LEU A 245 15.40 8.50 -5.17
N GLY A 246 15.66 7.29 -5.65
CA GLY A 246 16.35 7.03 -6.92
C GLY A 246 17.87 7.11 -6.86
N LYS A 247 18.48 7.36 -5.69
CA LYS A 247 19.94 7.33 -5.50
C LYS A 247 20.41 5.96 -5.00
N PRO A 248 21.70 5.61 -5.25
CA PRO A 248 22.27 4.39 -4.70
C PRO A 248 22.40 4.47 -3.18
N ALA A 249 22.08 3.38 -2.48
CA ALA A 249 22.16 3.29 -1.03
C ALA A 249 23.57 3.42 -0.47
N SER A 250 24.60 3.18 -1.30
CA SER A 250 26.02 3.35 -0.93
C SER A 250 26.39 4.77 -0.48
N ILE A 251 25.59 5.79 -0.80
CA ILE A 251 25.77 7.15 -0.27
C ILE A 251 25.59 7.23 1.25
N LEU A 252 24.89 6.26 1.85
CA LEU A 252 24.62 6.19 3.28
C LEU A 252 25.75 5.48 4.04
N GLU A 253 26.84 5.14 3.38
CA GLU A 253 27.88 4.26 3.92
C GLU A 253 29.27 4.90 3.81
N PRO A 254 30.14 4.70 4.81
CA PRO A 254 31.56 4.99 4.67
C PRO A 254 32.18 4.18 3.52
N PRO A 255 33.11 4.74 2.72
CA PRO A 255 33.70 4.04 1.57
C PRO A 255 34.34 2.68 1.89
N VAL A 256 34.79 2.49 3.12
CA VAL A 256 35.45 1.25 3.60
C VAL A 256 34.45 0.09 3.71
N LEU A 257 33.15 0.35 3.86
CA LEU A 257 32.13 -0.67 4.11
C LEU A 257 31.38 -1.11 2.84
N VAL A 258 31.66 -0.48 1.69
CA VAL A 258 30.91 -0.74 0.44
C VAL A 258 30.95 -2.20 0.01
N GLU A 259 32.08 -2.89 0.20
CA GLU A 259 32.21 -4.29 -0.22
C GLU A 259 31.47 -5.23 0.73
N GLU A 260 31.57 -5.01 2.04
CA GLU A 260 30.83 -5.76 3.06
C GLU A 260 29.31 -5.64 2.86
N THR A 261 28.81 -4.44 2.53
CA THR A 261 27.39 -4.25 2.21
C THR A 261 26.95 -5.06 1.00
N LYS A 262 27.78 -5.17 -0.04
CA LYS A 262 27.44 -6.01 -1.21
C LYS A 262 27.29 -7.47 -0.81
N GLU A 263 28.20 -7.98 0.02
CA GLU A 263 28.13 -9.36 0.51
C GLU A 263 26.84 -9.59 1.32
N LEU A 264 26.48 -8.65 2.19
CA LEU A 264 25.21 -8.70 2.92
C LEU A 264 24.01 -8.69 1.97
N ALA A 265 24.01 -7.83 0.95
CA ALA A 265 22.93 -7.78 -0.03
C ALA A 265 22.77 -9.10 -0.79
N GLU A 266 23.86 -9.77 -1.16
CA GLU A 266 23.81 -11.09 -1.82
C GLU A 266 23.25 -12.19 -0.92
N LEU A 267 23.55 -12.18 0.38
CA LEU A 267 22.92 -13.11 1.35
C LEU A 267 21.40 -12.87 1.42
N ILE A 268 20.98 -11.61 1.52
CA ILE A 268 19.55 -11.28 1.57
C ILE A 268 18.84 -11.72 0.28
N LYS A 269 19.47 -11.52 -0.90
CA LYS A 269 18.92 -11.98 -2.19
C LYS A 269 18.74 -13.49 -2.26
N GLN A 270 19.50 -14.27 -1.50
CA GLN A 270 19.35 -15.73 -1.39
C GLN A 270 18.21 -16.15 -0.45
N GLY A 271 17.54 -15.19 0.19
CA GLY A 271 16.41 -15.40 1.09
C GLY A 271 16.78 -15.33 2.57
N ASP A 272 18.04 -15.06 2.89
CA ASP A 272 18.45 -14.90 4.29
C ASP A 272 17.84 -13.65 4.91
N ARG A 273 17.67 -13.70 6.23
CA ARG A 273 17.21 -12.56 7.03
C ARG A 273 18.26 -12.24 8.08
N ILE A 274 18.71 -10.99 8.08
CA ILE A 274 19.73 -10.52 9.00
C ILE A 274 19.06 -9.65 10.06
N HIS A 275 19.39 -9.93 11.32
CA HIS A 275 18.88 -9.22 12.49
C HIS A 275 20.03 -8.62 13.29
N HIS A 276 19.83 -7.40 13.79
CA HIS A 276 20.75 -6.72 14.71
C HIS A 276 22.20 -6.61 14.21
N TYR A 277 22.40 -6.44 12.90
CA TYR A 277 23.73 -6.26 12.36
C TYR A 277 24.22 -4.84 12.65
N GLU A 278 25.16 -4.71 13.59
CA GLU A 278 25.71 -3.43 13.99
C GLU A 278 26.79 -2.96 13.01
N THR A 279 26.62 -1.76 12.47
CA THR A 279 27.56 -1.19 11.50
C THR A 279 27.60 0.34 11.58
N LEU A 280 28.40 0.95 10.71
CA LEU A 280 28.52 2.39 10.58
C LEU A 280 27.77 2.90 9.35
N ARG A 281 27.15 4.06 9.50
CA ARG A 281 26.49 4.78 8.41
C ARG A 281 26.89 6.24 8.35
N LEU A 282 26.80 6.82 7.15
CA LEU A 282 27.14 8.19 6.83
C LEU A 282 25.87 9.04 6.68
N ARG A 283 25.79 10.11 7.47
CA ARG A 283 24.72 11.11 7.37
C ARG A 283 25.03 12.13 6.28
N LYS A 284 24.01 12.89 5.85
CA LYS A 284 24.14 14.01 4.89
C LYS A 284 25.17 15.06 5.31
N ASP A 285 25.30 15.32 6.61
CA ASP A 285 26.25 16.29 7.17
C ASP A 285 27.68 15.73 7.30
N GLY A 286 27.92 14.51 6.82
CA GLY A 286 29.21 13.82 6.87
C GLY A 286 29.51 13.13 8.20
N ARG A 287 28.62 13.18 9.19
CA ARG A 287 28.83 12.47 10.46
C ARG A 287 28.65 10.97 10.29
N ILE A 288 29.51 10.21 10.96
CA ILE A 288 29.38 8.76 11.06
C ILE A 288 28.57 8.42 12.32
N ILE A 289 27.54 7.60 12.14
CA ILE A 289 26.69 7.09 13.23
C ILE A 289 26.81 5.58 13.35
N ASN A 290 26.60 5.07 14.57
CA ASN A 290 26.47 3.63 14.81
C ASN A 290 25.01 3.26 14.64
N VAL A 291 24.75 2.23 13.83
CA VAL A 291 23.39 1.75 13.59
C VAL A 291 23.31 0.24 13.82
N SER A 292 22.12 -0.23 14.16
CA SER A 292 21.76 -1.64 14.12
C SER A 292 20.80 -1.85 12.95
N LEU A 293 21.15 -2.73 12.03
CA LEU A 293 20.37 -3.01 10.83
C LEU A 293 19.60 -4.33 10.95
N THR A 294 18.39 -4.33 10.43
CA THR A 294 17.65 -5.55 10.09
C THR A 294 17.38 -5.51 8.59
N LEU A 295 17.77 -6.56 7.87
CA LEU A 295 17.63 -6.66 6.43
C LEU A 295 16.78 -7.88 6.08
N SER A 296 15.88 -7.74 5.11
CA SER A 296 15.01 -8.81 4.65
C SER A 296 14.60 -8.64 3.19
N SER A 297 14.43 -9.76 2.50
CA SER A 297 13.91 -9.82 1.14
C SER A 297 12.41 -9.46 1.06
N VAL A 298 12.04 -8.78 -0.02
CA VAL A 298 10.66 -8.41 -0.35
C VAL A 298 10.27 -9.08 -1.66
N TYR A 299 9.15 -9.79 -1.63
CA TYR A 299 8.62 -10.55 -2.76
C TYR A 299 7.33 -9.91 -3.27
N ASP A 300 7.05 -10.07 -4.56
CA ASP A 300 5.73 -9.77 -5.14
C ASP A 300 4.75 -10.93 -4.94
N ASP A 301 3.51 -10.74 -5.40
CA ASP A 301 2.43 -11.74 -5.30
C ASP A 301 2.71 -13.04 -6.11
N SER A 302 3.76 -13.04 -6.94
CA SER A 302 4.22 -14.21 -7.70
C SER A 302 5.44 -14.90 -7.06
N ASP A 303 5.73 -14.61 -5.79
CA ASP A 303 6.91 -15.08 -5.04
C ASP A 303 8.26 -14.69 -5.69
N LYS A 304 8.27 -13.67 -6.55
CA LYS A 304 9.49 -13.17 -7.17
C LYS A 304 10.12 -12.11 -6.28
N LEU A 305 11.42 -12.25 -6.01
CA LEU A 305 12.19 -11.25 -5.28
C LEU A 305 12.20 -9.92 -6.05
N THR A 306 11.75 -8.85 -5.42
CA THR A 306 11.63 -7.52 -6.04
C THR A 306 12.49 -6.45 -5.38
N ALA A 307 12.74 -6.56 -4.08
CA ALA A 307 13.44 -5.53 -3.32
C ALA A 307 14.08 -6.07 -2.03
N ILE A 308 14.90 -5.23 -1.41
CA ILE A 308 15.45 -5.42 -0.07
C ILE A 308 14.85 -4.35 0.84
N SER A 309 14.34 -4.78 2.00
CA SER A 309 13.90 -3.90 3.08
C SER A 309 14.98 -3.79 4.14
N VAL A 310 15.31 -2.57 4.53
CA VAL A 310 16.32 -2.22 5.52
C VAL A 310 15.67 -1.40 6.63
N ILE A 311 15.68 -1.94 7.84
CA ILE A 311 15.30 -1.22 9.05
C ILE A 311 16.58 -0.80 9.78
N THR A 312 16.73 0.49 10.01
CA THR A 312 17.88 1.12 10.65
C THR A 312 17.47 1.68 12.00
N ARG A 313 18.14 1.27 13.07
CA ARG A 313 18.05 1.92 14.38
C ARG A 313 19.36 2.65 14.68
N ASP A 314 19.30 3.93 15.02
CA ASP A 314 20.46 4.66 15.53
C ASP A 314 20.77 4.22 16.97
N ILE A 315 21.96 3.65 17.18
CA ILE A 315 22.44 3.19 18.49
C ILE A 315 23.60 4.04 19.01
N THR A 316 23.84 5.21 18.40
CA THR A 316 24.98 6.07 18.70
C THR A 316 24.96 6.55 20.15
N GLU A 317 23.81 7.00 20.66
CA GLU A 317 23.69 7.43 22.05
C GLU A 317 23.86 6.26 23.03
N SER A 318 23.28 5.10 22.70
CA SER A 318 23.44 3.87 23.50
C SER A 318 24.92 3.47 23.64
N LYS A 319 25.66 3.42 22.52
CA LYS A 319 27.10 3.11 22.55
C LYS A 319 27.95 4.15 23.27
N LYS A 320 27.55 5.43 23.21
CA LYS A 320 28.23 6.49 23.98
C LYS A 320 28.03 6.29 25.48
N ALA A 321 26.79 6.05 25.91
CA ALA A 321 26.45 5.80 27.30
C ALA A 321 27.17 4.55 27.86
N GLU A 322 27.19 3.45 27.10
CA GLU A 322 27.93 2.24 27.45
C GLU A 322 29.43 2.51 27.62
N LYS A 323 30.04 3.24 26.69
CA LYS A 323 31.46 3.58 26.77
C LYS A 323 31.78 4.50 27.95
N GLU A 324 30.89 5.43 28.27
CA GLU A 324 31.04 6.32 29.43
C GLU A 324 30.91 5.56 30.75
N LEU A 325 29.97 4.60 30.82
CA LEU A 325 29.80 3.70 31.95
C LEU A 325 31.07 2.86 32.16
N LEU A 326 31.56 2.18 31.12
CA LEU A 326 32.79 1.37 31.20
C LEU A 326 34.00 2.19 31.64
N LYS A 327 34.14 3.43 31.15
CA LYS A 327 35.20 4.34 31.61
C LYS A 327 35.02 4.77 33.06
N SER A 328 33.79 4.90 33.53
CA SER A 328 33.49 5.22 34.92
C SER A 328 33.85 4.05 35.83
N GLU A 329 33.45 2.83 35.47
CA GLU A 329 33.77 1.60 36.19
C GLU A 329 35.28 1.36 36.25
N GLU A 330 35.99 1.54 35.14
CA GLU A 330 37.44 1.40 35.11
C GLU A 330 38.14 2.42 36.02
N ARG A 331 37.71 3.69 35.97
CA ARG A 331 38.25 4.72 36.88
C ARG A 331 37.98 4.39 38.34
N TYR A 332 36.76 3.92 38.64
CA TYR A 332 36.39 3.50 39.98
C TYR A 332 37.28 2.35 40.47
N ARG A 333 37.46 1.30 39.65
CA ARG A 333 38.34 0.16 39.95
C ARG A 333 39.77 0.60 40.23
N ILE A 334 40.35 1.45 39.38
CA ILE A 334 41.73 1.94 39.57
C ILE A 334 41.86 2.72 40.89
N VAL A 335 40.90 3.60 41.19
CA VAL A 335 40.94 4.41 42.42
C VAL A 335 40.82 3.53 43.66
N THR A 336 39.91 2.56 43.70
CA THR A 336 39.73 1.69 44.87
C THR A 336 40.93 0.77 45.08
N GLU A 337 41.48 0.18 44.02
CA GLU A 337 42.66 -0.69 44.08
C GLU A 337 43.91 0.07 44.52
N GLN A 338 44.17 1.27 43.98
CA GLN A 338 45.39 2.03 44.29
C GLN A 338 45.37 2.72 45.66
N THR A 339 44.19 3.10 46.15
CA THR A 339 44.07 3.77 47.45
C THR A 339 43.97 2.80 48.62
N GLY A 340 43.74 1.51 48.36
CA GLY A 340 43.52 0.50 49.39
C GLY A 340 42.20 0.67 50.14
N GLN A 341 41.25 1.45 49.61
CA GLN A 341 39.94 1.65 50.20
C GLN A 341 39.04 0.43 49.97
N VAL A 342 38.39 -0.03 51.04
CA VAL A 342 37.33 -1.04 50.94
C VAL A 342 36.04 -0.32 50.60
N VAL A 343 35.48 -0.61 49.44
CA VAL A 343 34.15 -0.14 49.05
C VAL A 343 33.22 -1.34 48.87
N TYR A 344 32.01 -1.22 49.38
CA TYR A 344 30.96 -2.22 49.31
C TYR A 344 29.64 -1.55 48.90
N GLU A 345 28.83 -2.26 48.13
CA GLU A 345 27.46 -1.83 47.83
C GLU A 345 26.48 -2.48 48.81
N TYR A 346 25.58 -1.66 49.35
CA TYR A 346 24.54 -2.09 50.26
C TYR A 346 23.16 -1.70 49.70
N ASP A 347 22.33 -2.71 49.44
CA ASP A 347 20.93 -2.51 49.05
C ASP A 347 20.06 -2.41 50.31
N SER A 348 19.61 -1.18 50.60
CA SER A 348 18.75 -0.89 51.76
C SER A 348 17.37 -1.53 51.70
N ARG A 349 16.91 -1.99 50.53
CA ARG A 349 15.58 -2.60 50.34
C ARG A 349 15.61 -4.11 50.59
N THR A 350 16.72 -4.76 50.23
CA THR A 350 16.88 -6.21 50.36
C THR A 350 17.75 -6.62 51.55
N ASP A 351 18.37 -5.65 52.23
CA ASP A 351 19.33 -5.85 53.33
C ASP A 351 20.50 -6.75 52.92
N GLN A 352 20.95 -6.61 51.67
CA GLN A 352 22.04 -7.39 51.10
C GLN A 352 23.23 -6.50 50.77
N THR A 353 24.43 -7.03 51.05
CA THR A 353 25.71 -6.47 50.58
C THR A 353 26.20 -7.27 49.38
N ALA A 354 26.52 -6.57 48.28
CA ALA A 354 27.10 -7.16 47.08
C ALA A 354 28.44 -6.49 46.74
N GLY A 355 29.38 -7.27 46.19
CA GLY A 355 30.65 -6.76 45.62
C GLY A 355 31.61 -6.15 46.64
N GLY A 356 32.47 -6.96 47.26
CA GLY A 356 33.66 -6.49 47.97
C GLY A 356 34.91 -6.75 47.15
N HIS A 357 35.71 -5.73 46.85
CA HIS A 357 37.03 -5.93 46.23
C HIS A 357 38.00 -6.51 47.27
N PRO A 358 38.62 -7.69 47.06
CA PRO A 358 39.42 -8.35 48.07
C PRO A 358 40.87 -7.84 48.04
N THR A 359 41.13 -6.66 48.61
CA THR A 359 42.52 -6.17 48.77
C THR A 359 43.14 -6.49 50.12
N LEU A 360 42.43 -7.17 51.04
CA LEU A 360 43.00 -7.67 52.29
C LEU A 360 43.21 -9.18 52.21
N LYS A 361 44.44 -9.59 51.90
CA LYS A 361 44.93 -10.96 52.07
C LYS A 361 45.21 -11.33 53.53
N ASP A 362 45.07 -10.38 54.46
CA ASP A 362 45.25 -10.59 55.90
C ASP A 362 44.11 -9.89 56.66
N GLY A 363 43.45 -10.65 57.53
CA GLY A 363 42.05 -10.45 57.87
C GLY A 363 41.69 -9.20 58.68
N VAL A 364 40.55 -8.59 58.32
CA VAL A 364 39.51 -8.11 59.23
C VAL A 364 38.19 -8.11 58.44
N CYS A 365 37.23 -8.97 58.81
CA CYS A 365 35.85 -8.85 58.36
C CYS A 365 35.16 -7.76 59.19
N PHE A 366 34.88 -6.60 58.60
CA PHE A 366 33.92 -5.67 59.19
C PHE A 366 32.51 -6.15 58.84
N GLY A 367 31.74 -6.55 59.86
CA GLY A 367 30.30 -6.74 59.74
C GLY A 367 29.58 -5.43 59.41
N PRO A 368 28.30 -5.49 58.99
CA PRO A 368 27.53 -4.30 58.61
C PRO A 368 27.52 -3.27 59.76
N PRO A 369 27.49 -1.96 59.45
CA PRO A 369 27.46 -0.93 60.47
C PRO A 369 26.24 -1.14 61.38
N ALA A 370 26.50 -1.35 62.67
CA ALA A 370 25.45 -1.51 63.66
C ALA A 370 24.48 -0.32 63.60
N ARG A 371 23.18 -0.60 63.53
CA ARG A 371 22.11 0.39 63.63
C ARG A 371 22.34 1.26 64.87
N LEU A 372 22.79 2.49 64.67
CA LEU A 372 22.62 3.56 65.65
C LEU A 372 21.15 3.99 65.62
N LEU A 373 20.28 3.16 66.19
CA LEU A 373 18.95 3.58 66.61
C LEU A 373 19.13 4.44 67.87
N GLY A 374 19.26 5.74 67.66
CA GLY A 374 19.02 6.71 68.71
C GLY A 374 17.51 6.84 68.91
N ASP A 375 17.02 6.34 70.05
CA ASP A 375 15.70 6.68 70.56
C ASP A 375 15.59 8.20 70.73
N ARG A 376 14.60 8.81 70.06
CA ARG A 376 13.69 9.83 70.62
C ARG A 376 12.50 10.10 69.72
#